data_AF-A0A6B1E9I3-F1
#
_entry.id   AF-A0A6B1E9I3-F1
#
_cell.length_a   1.000
_cell.length_b   1.000
_cell.length_c   1.000
_cell.angle_alpha   90.00
_cell.angle_beta   90.00
_cell.angle_gamma   90.00
#
_symmetry.space_group_name_H-M   'P 1'
#
loop_
_entity.id
_entity.type
_entity.pdbx_description
1 polymer ?
#
loop_
_entity_poly.entity_id
_entity_poly.type
_entity_poly.pdbx_seq_one_letter_code
_entity_poly.pdbx_strand_id
1 'polypeptide(L)'
;MRLVCIVVALIAAGLITVACTDTDSATRDPGDAEESALTAEEDKKASTTREPSTGNSESSAGNEQASGQSHDGRLVGRWEQVPWQTEIDIYVGLYPVILPIDDTRLIVVRTYSDDEVSAYVYDSATGEIKGAAPSGHEWLRSVYAVVWTGNRVLIVGGADTATRRVGSGYLLLSYDPAHDVWEKSEADPMPRLPELTGDVTWLGSAVWTGSEVLFAAAGVALDPVDGSWRVFTAAPLADRRDETTVWTGQQVVIWGGCGLEAPYCEDHGSVLFTDGAIYDPSTDAWRAMSSSPLPPGAYPTAAWTGSEIIYFAGIVEEDASSAAGYDPTLDQWRLLPAPPVSPRQDFELAWSQDAELLFGWGGSHASIQLGDGAVYDPSTAMWLRLPEAPPNSARDRHAVAAVGHTFYVDGGWPSTGPLALTVS
;
A
#
# COMPACT_ATOMS: atom_id res chain seq x y z
N MET A 1 -21.98 -7.97 -30.98
CA MET A 1 -22.99 -6.96 -31.33
C MET A 1 -22.60 -5.65 -30.67
N ARG A 2 -21.85 -4.78 -31.35
CA ARG A 2 -21.62 -3.39 -30.90
C ARG A 2 -22.64 -2.53 -31.65
N LEU A 3 -23.67 -2.04 -30.95
CA LEU A 3 -24.44 -0.89 -31.43
C LEU A 3 -23.48 0.31 -31.43
N VAL A 4 -23.23 0.88 -32.60
CA VAL A 4 -22.60 2.20 -32.70
C VAL A 4 -23.73 3.22 -32.72
N CYS A 5 -24.04 3.79 -31.55
CA CYS A 5 -24.89 4.98 -31.44
C CYS A 5 -24.00 6.22 -31.45
N ILE A 6 -24.05 7.01 -32.53
CA ILE A 6 -23.42 8.33 -32.57
C ILE A 6 -24.43 9.34 -32.01
N VAL A 7 -24.15 9.92 -30.85
CA VAL A 7 -24.88 11.09 -30.34
C VAL A 7 -24.11 12.35 -30.73
N VAL A 8 -24.65 13.10 -31.71
CA VAL A 8 -24.20 14.46 -32.00
C VAL A 8 -25.07 15.43 -31.20
N ALA A 9 -24.50 16.06 -30.18
CA ALA A 9 -25.18 17.10 -29.41
C ALA A 9 -24.96 18.48 -30.06
N LEU A 10 -26.04 19.10 -30.55
CA LEU A 10 -26.10 20.54 -30.87
C LEU A 10 -26.96 21.23 -29.81
N ILE A 11 -26.37 22.21 -29.14
CA ILE A 11 -26.96 22.96 -28.03
C ILE A 11 -28.01 23.94 -28.57
N ALA A 12 -29.28 23.62 -28.42
CA ALA A 12 -30.37 24.57 -28.09
C ALA A 12 -31.74 23.85 -28.10
N ALA A 13 -32.51 24.06 -27.02
CA ALA A 13 -33.91 23.65 -26.81
C ALA A 13 -34.17 22.13 -26.75
N GLY A 14 -34.31 21.63 -25.51
CA GLY A 14 -34.43 20.21 -25.19
C GLY A 14 -35.62 19.49 -25.83
N LEU A 15 -35.29 18.43 -26.57
CA LEU A 15 -36.07 17.21 -26.80
C LEU A 15 -35.10 16.18 -27.42
N ILE A 16 -34.94 14.99 -26.84
CA ILE A 16 -34.11 13.90 -27.40
C ILE A 16 -35.02 12.83 -27.99
N THR A 17 -34.85 12.52 -29.28
CA THR A 17 -35.45 11.35 -29.94
C THR A 17 -34.31 10.46 -30.45
N VAL A 18 -34.35 9.16 -30.15
CA VAL A 18 -33.34 8.16 -30.58
C VAL A 18 -33.93 7.29 -31.70
N ALA A 19 -33.17 7.05 -32.77
CA ALA A 19 -33.50 6.06 -33.80
C ALA A 19 -32.29 5.14 -34.06
N CYS A 20 -32.52 3.82 -34.11
CA CYS A 20 -31.50 2.80 -34.38
C CYS A 20 -31.89 1.95 -35.60
N THR A 21 -30.90 1.48 -36.37
CA THR A 21 -31.05 0.44 -37.40
C THR A 21 -30.02 -0.67 -37.19
N ASP A 22 -30.44 -1.91 -37.47
CA ASP A 22 -29.75 -3.15 -37.11
C ASP A 22 -29.14 -3.85 -38.35
N THR A 23 -27.97 -4.46 -38.23
CA THR A 23 -27.47 -5.43 -39.23
C THR A 23 -26.63 -6.51 -38.56
N ASP A 24 -27.07 -7.75 -38.76
CA ASP A 24 -26.51 -9.00 -38.23
C ASP A 24 -26.23 -9.95 -39.41
N SER A 25 -25.10 -10.69 -39.40
CA SER A 25 -24.99 -12.02 -40.05
C SER A 25 -23.69 -12.78 -39.75
N ALA A 26 -23.88 -13.95 -39.12
CA ALA A 26 -23.10 -15.21 -38.95
C ALA A 26 -21.97 -15.57 -39.98
N THR A 27 -20.98 -16.45 -39.72
CA THR A 27 -21.07 -17.91 -39.43
C THR A 27 -19.73 -18.62 -39.03
N ARG A 28 -19.82 -19.62 -38.11
CA ARG A 28 -19.16 -20.98 -37.98
C ARG A 28 -17.62 -21.22 -38.09
N ASP A 29 -16.99 -21.56 -36.95
CA ASP A 29 -16.21 -22.77 -36.48
C ASP A 29 -15.56 -23.82 -37.45
N PRO A 30 -14.67 -24.76 -37.01
CA PRO A 30 -13.28 -24.71 -36.46
C PRO A 30 -12.26 -25.61 -37.25
N GLY A 31 -10.97 -25.64 -36.86
CA GLY A 31 -10.08 -26.81 -37.08
C GLY A 31 -8.59 -26.56 -37.40
N ASP A 32 -7.75 -27.12 -36.52
CA ASP A 32 -6.42 -27.75 -36.70
C ASP A 32 -5.24 -27.10 -37.47
N ALA A 33 -4.06 -27.26 -36.84
CA ALA A 33 -2.77 -27.70 -37.41
C ALA A 33 -1.59 -26.71 -37.50
N GLU A 34 -0.47 -27.21 -36.96
CA GLU A 34 0.93 -27.07 -37.40
C GLU A 34 1.78 -25.85 -37.00
N GLU A 35 2.57 -26.08 -35.94
CA GLU A 35 4.05 -26.19 -35.96
C GLU A 35 4.76 -25.80 -37.28
N SER A 36 5.73 -24.88 -37.22
CA SER A 36 7.08 -25.01 -37.83
C SER A 36 7.92 -23.73 -37.68
N ALA A 37 9.00 -23.92 -36.92
CA ALA A 37 10.37 -23.37 -37.02
C ALA A 37 10.67 -22.19 -37.97
N LEU A 38 11.49 -21.25 -37.48
CA LEU A 38 12.62 -20.70 -38.24
C LEU A 38 13.78 -20.31 -37.30
N THR A 39 14.97 -20.57 -37.83
CA THR A 39 16.30 -20.77 -37.23
C THR A 39 17.13 -19.50 -37.03
N ALA A 40 18.19 -19.65 -36.24
CA ALA A 40 19.26 -18.72 -35.92
C ALA A 40 20.25 -18.40 -37.06
N GLU A 41 20.97 -17.27 -36.92
CA GLU A 41 22.46 -17.08 -36.97
C GLU A 41 22.77 -15.59 -37.28
N GLU A 42 23.36 -14.86 -36.33
CA GLU A 42 24.80 -14.52 -36.16
C GLU A 42 25.41 -13.61 -37.25
N ASP A 43 25.95 -12.45 -36.83
CA ASP A 43 27.32 -12.07 -37.24
C ASP A 43 27.97 -10.97 -36.35
N LYS A 44 29.32 -10.98 -36.34
CA LYS A 44 30.26 -10.46 -35.32
C LYS A 44 30.96 -9.11 -35.65
N LYS A 45 31.50 -8.48 -34.58
CA LYS A 45 32.78 -7.68 -34.43
C LYS A 45 32.85 -6.26 -35.05
N ALA A 46 33.60 -5.25 -34.57
CA ALA A 46 34.51 -5.03 -33.42
C ALA A 46 34.92 -3.53 -33.27
N SER A 47 35.22 -3.11 -32.03
CA SER A 47 36.31 -2.22 -31.54
C SER A 47 36.61 -0.84 -32.15
N THR A 48 36.69 0.21 -31.30
CA THR A 48 37.89 1.07 -31.13
C THR A 48 37.81 2.00 -29.90
N THR A 49 38.98 2.23 -29.28
CA THR A 49 39.24 2.95 -28.02
C THR A 49 39.83 4.36 -28.27
N ARG A 50 39.53 5.38 -27.44
CA ARG A 50 40.51 6.40 -26.97
C ARG A 50 39.97 7.31 -25.86
N GLU A 51 40.91 7.81 -25.06
CA GLU A 51 40.86 8.36 -23.69
C GLU A 51 40.93 9.93 -23.67
N PRO A 52 41.10 10.65 -22.53
CA PRO A 52 40.23 11.76 -22.08
C PRO A 52 40.86 13.17 -22.17
N SER A 53 40.09 14.23 -21.91
CA SER A 53 40.62 15.59 -21.71
C SER A 53 40.10 16.25 -20.42
N THR A 54 41.05 16.85 -19.71
CA THR A 54 40.97 17.59 -18.46
C THR A 54 40.46 19.03 -18.67
N GLY A 55 39.85 19.60 -17.62
CA GLY A 55 39.52 21.02 -17.56
C GLY A 55 39.10 21.44 -16.14
N ASN A 56 40.03 22.05 -15.40
CA ASN A 56 39.77 22.77 -14.15
C ASN A 56 39.20 24.16 -14.46
N SER A 57 38.22 24.61 -13.67
CA SER A 57 38.05 26.03 -13.36
C SER A 57 37.37 26.19 -11.99
N GLU A 58 38.14 26.71 -11.03
CA GLU A 58 37.61 27.35 -9.82
C GLU A 58 37.04 28.73 -10.18
N SER A 59 35.86 29.09 -9.68
CA SER A 59 35.57 30.48 -9.30
C SER A 59 34.36 30.61 -8.36
N SER A 60 34.67 31.18 -7.18
CA SER A 60 33.90 32.13 -6.36
C SER A 60 32.53 31.77 -5.79
N ALA A 61 32.49 31.86 -4.46
CA ALA A 61 31.35 31.88 -3.58
C ALA A 61 30.29 32.95 -3.92
N GLY A 62 29.03 32.54 -3.85
CA GLY A 62 27.85 33.37 -3.70
C GLY A 62 26.96 32.72 -2.63
N ASN A 63 26.56 33.52 -1.66
CA ASN A 63 25.85 33.12 -0.45
C ASN A 63 24.35 32.97 -0.76
N GLU A 64 23.80 31.75 -0.75
CA GLU A 64 22.35 31.50 -0.78
C GLU A 64 21.98 30.45 0.27
N GLN A 65 21.14 30.86 1.23
CA GLN A 65 20.52 29.99 2.21
C GLN A 65 19.44 29.14 1.53
N ALA A 66 19.81 27.88 1.32
CA ALA A 66 19.02 26.65 1.49
C ALA A 66 17.50 26.72 1.25
N SER A 67 17.11 26.42 0.02
CA SER A 67 15.98 25.51 -0.26
C SER A 67 16.60 24.22 -0.81
N GLY A 68 16.35 23.07 -0.18
CA GLY A 68 16.97 21.76 -0.46
C GLY A 68 16.61 21.12 -1.81
N GLN A 69 16.57 21.90 -2.89
CA GLN A 69 16.39 21.42 -4.25
C GLN A 69 17.72 21.44 -4.99
N SER A 70 18.13 20.29 -5.53
CA SER A 70 19.06 20.32 -6.68
C SER A 70 18.26 20.75 -7.92
N HIS A 71 18.87 21.53 -8.81
CA HIS A 71 18.24 22.08 -10.03
C HIS A 71 17.67 21.03 -11.01
N ASP A 72 17.80 19.73 -10.73
CA ASP A 72 17.40 18.61 -11.60
C ASP A 72 16.10 17.89 -11.15
N GLY A 73 15.33 18.45 -10.20
CA GLY A 73 14.08 17.84 -9.73
C GLY A 73 14.29 16.57 -8.90
N ARG A 74 15.45 16.46 -8.24
CA ARG A 74 15.77 15.39 -7.29
C ARG A 74 15.80 15.92 -5.86
N LEU A 75 15.24 15.12 -4.96
CA LEU A 75 15.31 15.32 -3.53
C LEU A 75 16.76 15.20 -3.05
N VAL A 76 17.16 16.09 -2.14
CA VAL A 76 18.42 15.96 -1.41
C VAL A 76 18.19 15.09 -0.19
N GLY A 77 18.89 13.96 -0.13
CA GLY A 77 18.80 13.03 0.98
C GLY A 77 19.90 11.99 0.94
N ARG A 78 20.08 11.28 2.05
CA ARG A 78 21.12 10.26 2.21
C ARG A 78 20.52 8.93 2.60
N TRP A 79 20.84 7.90 1.81
CA TRP A 79 20.53 6.52 2.13
C TRP A 79 21.54 5.95 3.13
N GLU A 80 21.02 5.22 4.10
CA GLU A 80 21.78 4.50 5.12
C GLU A 80 21.20 3.10 5.30
N GLN A 81 22.08 2.14 5.61
CA GLN A 81 21.66 0.81 6.05
C GLN A 81 21.33 0.89 7.54
N VAL A 82 20.20 0.32 7.91
CA VAL A 82 19.76 0.33 9.31
C VAL A 82 20.31 -0.91 10.03
N PRO A 83 20.80 -0.81 11.27
CA PRO A 83 21.55 -1.91 11.87
C PRO A 83 20.69 -3.07 12.41
N TRP A 84 19.36 -3.03 12.27
CA TRP A 84 18.49 -4.10 12.78
C TRP A 84 18.45 -5.31 11.84
N GLN A 85 18.15 -6.49 12.40
CA GLN A 85 18.45 -7.80 11.80
C GLN A 85 18.15 -7.93 10.30
N THR A 86 19.10 -8.54 9.58
CA THR A 86 19.08 -8.80 8.13
C THR A 86 18.63 -10.21 7.75
N GLU A 87 18.45 -11.12 8.71
CA GLU A 87 17.97 -12.47 8.43
C GLU A 87 16.46 -12.39 8.21
N ILE A 88 16.00 -12.55 6.96
CA ILE A 88 14.58 -12.62 6.64
C ILE A 88 14.39 -13.78 5.68
N ASP A 89 13.78 -14.86 6.17
CA ASP A 89 13.18 -15.91 5.33
C ASP A 89 11.70 -15.59 5.13
N ILE A 90 11.46 -14.80 4.10
CA ILE A 90 10.19 -14.28 3.54
C ILE A 90 9.14 -15.34 3.13
N TYR A 91 9.35 -16.63 3.41
CA TYR A 91 8.51 -17.69 2.82
C TYR A 91 7.31 -18.15 3.66
N VAL A 92 7.09 -17.62 4.87
CA VAL A 92 6.01 -18.11 5.73
C VAL A 92 5.46 -17.01 6.67
N GLY A 93 4.19 -16.62 6.50
CA GLY A 93 3.44 -15.91 7.54
C GLY A 93 2.97 -14.49 7.17
N LEU A 94 3.61 -13.48 7.76
CA LEU A 94 3.27 -12.07 7.77
C LEU A 94 4.29 -11.27 6.96
N TYR A 95 3.82 -10.31 6.15
CA TYR A 95 4.68 -9.25 5.65
C TYR A 95 5.17 -8.38 6.82
N PRO A 96 6.38 -7.82 6.75
CA PRO A 96 6.90 -6.95 7.81
C PRO A 96 5.95 -5.79 8.04
N VAL A 97 5.85 -5.33 9.29
CA VAL A 97 5.11 -4.11 9.63
C VAL A 97 6.04 -3.20 10.41
N ILE A 98 6.16 -1.95 9.98
CA ILE A 98 6.92 -0.90 10.67
C ILE A 98 5.92 0.12 11.21
N LEU A 99 5.93 0.35 12.51
CA LEU A 99 5.01 1.25 13.20
C LEU A 99 5.80 2.34 13.92
N PRO A 100 5.65 3.62 13.53
CA PRO A 100 6.04 4.73 14.39
C PRO A 100 5.28 4.67 15.71
N ILE A 101 6.00 4.73 16.82
CA ILE A 101 5.40 4.72 18.16
C ILE A 101 5.56 6.05 18.89
N ASP A 102 6.53 6.87 18.47
CA ASP A 102 6.72 8.27 18.85
C ASP A 102 7.72 8.96 17.89
N ASP A 103 8.14 10.18 18.23
CA ASP A 103 8.97 11.07 17.43
C ASP A 103 10.40 10.53 17.15
N THR A 104 10.85 9.48 17.83
CA THR A 104 12.17 8.89 17.58
C THR A 104 12.14 7.37 17.45
N ARG A 105 11.05 6.70 17.79
CA ARG A 105 11.02 5.24 17.87
C ARG A 105 10.05 4.60 16.90
N LEU A 106 10.49 3.44 16.42
CA LEU A 106 9.73 2.52 15.58
C LEU A 106 9.63 1.17 16.28
N ILE A 107 8.53 0.46 16.07
CA ILE A 107 8.46 -0.98 16.29
C ILE A 107 8.39 -1.66 14.93
N VAL A 108 9.22 -2.68 14.75
CA VAL A 108 9.12 -3.57 13.61
C VAL A 108 8.62 -4.92 14.07
N VAL A 109 7.58 -5.41 13.41
CA VAL A 109 6.96 -6.71 13.67
C VAL A 109 7.21 -7.63 12.47
N ARG A 110 7.67 -8.85 12.75
CA ARG A 110 8.00 -9.85 11.71
C ARG A 110 7.58 -11.25 12.14
N THR A 111 7.39 -12.13 11.17
CA THR A 111 7.41 -13.59 11.37
C THR A 111 8.66 -14.19 10.75
N TYR A 112 9.30 -15.11 11.44
CA TYR A 112 10.47 -15.84 10.95
C TYR A 112 10.11 -17.23 10.41
N SER A 113 11.10 -17.95 9.86
CA SER A 113 10.92 -19.27 9.23
C SER A 113 10.53 -20.39 10.19
N ASP A 114 10.66 -20.17 11.49
CA ASP A 114 10.12 -21.00 12.57
C ASP A 114 8.67 -20.62 12.95
N ASP A 115 8.05 -19.75 12.15
CA ASP A 115 6.71 -19.20 12.36
C ASP A 115 6.57 -18.40 13.67
N GLU A 116 7.68 -18.00 14.33
CA GLU A 116 7.65 -17.17 15.52
C GLU A 116 7.39 -15.70 15.15
N VAL A 117 6.40 -15.10 15.81
CA VAL A 117 6.21 -13.64 15.78
C VAL A 117 7.26 -13.00 16.68
N SER A 118 7.96 -12.03 16.13
CA SER A 118 8.91 -11.21 16.87
C SER A 118 8.61 -9.73 16.68
N ALA A 119 9.11 -8.94 17.61
CA ALA A 119 9.15 -7.50 17.47
C ALA A 119 10.50 -6.97 17.94
N TYR A 120 10.88 -5.80 17.47
CA TYR A 120 11.95 -5.03 18.09
C TYR A 120 11.62 -3.55 18.02
N VAL A 121 12.07 -2.82 19.04
CA VAL A 121 12.01 -1.36 19.11
C VAL A 121 13.34 -0.81 18.62
N TYR A 122 13.28 0.10 17.67
CA TYR A 122 14.43 0.88 17.22
C TYR A 122 14.26 2.33 17.62
N ASP A 123 15.32 2.93 18.17
CA ASP A 123 15.41 4.36 18.45
C ASP A 123 16.33 5.03 17.43
N SER A 124 15.77 5.91 16.61
CA SER A 124 16.48 6.63 15.55
C SER A 124 17.44 7.70 16.07
N ALA A 125 17.20 8.22 17.27
CA ALA A 125 18.04 9.26 17.88
C ALA A 125 19.33 8.66 18.46
N THR A 126 19.27 7.44 19.00
CA THR A 126 20.42 6.77 19.61
C THR A 126 21.03 5.67 18.75
N GLY A 127 20.27 5.14 17.78
CA GLY A 127 20.61 3.94 17.01
C GLY A 127 20.46 2.65 17.81
N GLU A 128 19.87 2.69 19.01
CA GLU A 128 19.67 1.52 19.87
C GLU A 128 18.56 0.61 19.32
N ILE A 129 18.78 -0.69 19.43
CA ILE A 129 17.80 -1.72 19.07
C ILE A 129 17.55 -2.57 20.30
N LYS A 130 16.28 -2.67 20.69
CA LYS A 130 15.81 -3.57 21.74
C LYS A 130 14.91 -4.62 21.12
N GLY A 131 15.41 -5.86 21.03
CA GLY A 131 14.58 -7.01 20.69
C GLY A 131 13.50 -7.23 21.76
N ALA A 132 12.30 -7.57 21.34
CA ALA A 132 11.28 -8.08 22.24
C ALA A 132 11.70 -9.45 22.76
N ALA A 133 11.20 -9.81 23.95
CA ALA A 133 11.16 -11.20 24.37
C ALA A 133 10.51 -12.07 23.26
N PRO A 134 10.93 -13.34 23.10
CA PRO A 134 10.23 -14.30 22.26
C PRO A 134 8.74 -14.25 22.55
N SER A 135 7.90 -14.20 21.51
CA SER A 135 6.46 -14.22 21.73
C SER A 135 6.03 -15.53 22.37
N GLY A 136 6.81 -16.61 22.17
CA GLY A 136 6.44 -17.95 22.58
C GLY A 136 5.19 -18.45 21.84
N HIS A 137 4.84 -17.78 20.74
CA HIS A 137 3.68 -18.05 19.93
C HIS A 137 4.15 -18.36 18.50
N GLU A 138 4.19 -19.65 18.21
CA GLU A 138 4.37 -20.17 16.86
C GLU A 138 3.03 -20.07 16.10
N TRP A 139 3.09 -19.62 14.85
CA TRP A 139 2.01 -19.54 13.85
C TRP A 139 1.04 -18.35 13.91
N LEU A 140 1.13 -17.46 12.91
CA LEU A 140 0.00 -16.62 12.45
C LEU A 140 -0.08 -16.57 10.91
N ARG A 141 -0.72 -17.57 10.29
CA ARG A 141 -1.27 -17.39 8.93
C ARG A 141 -2.62 -16.68 9.03
N SER A 142 -2.93 -15.77 8.10
CA SER A 142 -4.16 -14.98 8.09
C SER A 142 -4.24 -13.91 9.18
N VAL A 143 -3.16 -13.15 9.36
CA VAL A 143 -3.24 -11.91 10.15
C VAL A 143 -4.02 -10.87 9.36
N TYR A 144 -5.00 -10.26 10.01
CA TYR A 144 -5.87 -9.27 9.41
C TYR A 144 -5.45 -7.84 9.76
N ALA A 145 -4.84 -7.64 10.92
CA ALA A 145 -4.39 -6.32 11.36
C ALA A 145 -3.16 -6.41 12.26
N VAL A 146 -2.24 -5.45 12.08
CA VAL A 146 -1.18 -5.13 13.04
C VAL A 146 -1.23 -3.63 13.27
N VAL A 147 -1.56 -3.21 14.50
CA VAL A 147 -1.78 -1.79 14.81
C VAL A 147 -1.05 -1.35 16.07
N TRP A 148 -0.65 -0.09 16.12
CA TRP A 148 -0.17 0.57 17.33
C TRP A 148 -1.34 1.27 18.04
N THR A 149 -1.55 0.94 19.31
CA THR A 149 -2.65 1.51 20.12
C THR A 149 -2.28 2.80 20.84
N GLY A 150 -1.01 3.19 20.81
CA GLY A 150 -0.45 4.23 21.68
C GLY A 150 0.39 3.69 22.83
N ASN A 151 0.23 2.42 23.21
CA ASN A 151 1.05 1.78 24.24
C ASN A 151 1.40 0.31 23.98
N ARG A 152 0.66 -0.39 23.12
CA ARG A 152 0.93 -1.77 22.72
C ARG A 152 0.75 -1.97 21.22
N VAL A 153 1.50 -2.91 20.66
CA VAL A 153 1.17 -3.49 19.35
C VAL A 153 0.02 -4.46 19.57
N LEU A 154 -1.00 -4.42 18.72
CA LEU A 154 -2.03 -5.43 18.63
C LEU A 154 -1.91 -6.15 17.29
N ILE A 155 -2.02 -7.47 17.34
CA ILE A 155 -2.08 -8.35 16.18
C ILE A 155 -3.40 -9.10 16.25
N VAL A 156 -4.23 -8.90 15.23
CA VAL A 156 -5.58 -9.49 15.13
C VAL A 156 -5.60 -10.51 14.00
N GLY A 157 -6.03 -11.72 14.31
CA GLY A 157 -6.06 -12.83 13.36
C GLY A 157 -4.90 -13.80 13.58
N GLY A 158 -4.66 -14.68 12.61
CA GLY A 158 -3.78 -15.81 12.80
C GLY A 158 -4.52 -17.12 13.14
N ALA A 159 -3.82 -18.25 13.09
CA ALA A 159 -4.37 -19.56 13.46
C ALA A 159 -3.35 -20.37 14.28
N ASP A 160 -3.80 -20.96 15.39
CA ASP A 160 -2.99 -21.82 16.27
C ASP A 160 -2.98 -23.28 15.76
N THR A 161 -1.81 -23.79 15.35
CA THR A 161 -1.68 -25.15 14.80
C THR A 161 -1.78 -26.26 15.82
N ALA A 162 -1.58 -26.01 17.11
CA ALA A 162 -1.74 -27.03 18.14
C ALA A 162 -3.18 -27.57 18.17
N THR A 163 -4.15 -26.77 17.70
CA THR A 163 -5.57 -27.16 17.67
C THR A 163 -6.08 -27.58 16.29
N ARG A 164 -5.30 -27.39 15.21
CA ARG A 164 -5.73 -27.56 13.79
C ARG A 164 -7.09 -26.91 13.48
N ARG A 165 -7.51 -25.90 14.24
CA ARG A 165 -8.73 -25.15 13.96
C ARG A 165 -8.40 -24.04 12.96
N VAL A 166 -8.53 -24.36 11.69
CA VAL A 166 -8.91 -23.33 10.71
C VAL A 166 -10.40 -23.11 10.93
N GLY A 167 -10.73 -22.14 11.80
CA GLY A 167 -12.12 -21.82 12.10
C GLY A 167 -12.37 -21.40 13.54
N SER A 168 -12.80 -20.13 13.67
CA SER A 168 -13.68 -19.59 14.72
C SER A 168 -13.07 -18.99 16.00
N GLY A 169 -11.75 -18.92 16.16
CA GLY A 169 -11.11 -18.20 17.26
C GLY A 169 -10.05 -17.25 16.72
N TYR A 170 -10.31 -15.94 16.75
CA TYR A 170 -9.37 -14.94 16.29
C TYR A 170 -8.36 -14.70 17.41
N LEU A 171 -7.10 -15.03 17.16
CA LEU A 171 -6.06 -14.72 18.13
C LEU A 171 -5.97 -13.20 18.27
N LEU A 172 -5.95 -12.75 19.51
CA LEU A 172 -5.52 -11.41 19.86
C LEU A 172 -4.19 -11.54 20.59
N LEU A 173 -3.13 -11.17 19.89
CA LEU A 173 -1.79 -11.09 20.45
C LEU A 173 -1.43 -9.63 20.65
N SER A 174 -0.86 -9.30 21.80
CA SER A 174 -0.38 -7.94 22.05
C SER A 174 1.02 -7.92 22.64
N TYR A 175 1.76 -6.88 22.31
CA TYR A 175 3.11 -6.63 22.81
C TYR A 175 3.19 -5.26 23.48
N ASP A 176 3.59 -5.25 24.75
CA ASP A 176 3.91 -4.05 25.52
C ASP A 176 5.43 -3.80 25.49
N PRO A 177 5.92 -2.82 24.71
CA PRO A 177 7.34 -2.50 24.63
C PRO A 177 7.91 -1.85 25.91
N ALA A 178 7.07 -1.26 26.76
CA ALA A 178 7.51 -0.62 28.00
C ALA A 178 7.89 -1.66 29.05
N HIS A 179 7.17 -2.77 29.09
CA HIS A 179 7.43 -3.87 30.02
C HIS A 179 8.14 -5.08 29.37
N ASP A 180 8.25 -5.10 28.03
CA ASP A 180 8.79 -6.22 27.27
C ASP A 180 8.02 -7.53 27.51
N VAL A 181 6.70 -7.45 27.36
CA VAL A 181 5.76 -8.55 27.65
C VAL A 181 4.82 -8.76 26.48
N TRP A 182 4.65 -10.04 26.10
CA TRP A 182 3.60 -10.49 25.21
C TRP A 182 2.39 -11.00 26.01
N GLU A 183 1.19 -10.62 25.59
CA GLU A 183 -0.06 -11.08 26.16
C GLU A 183 -0.93 -11.71 25.06
N LYS A 184 -1.37 -12.95 25.30
CA LYS A 184 -2.34 -13.65 24.47
C LYS A 184 -3.72 -13.58 25.13
N SER A 185 -4.70 -13.17 24.36
CA SER A 185 -6.12 -13.33 24.67
C SER A 185 -6.84 -14.00 23.51
N GLU A 186 -7.94 -14.67 23.83
CA GLU A 186 -8.90 -15.08 22.81
C GLU A 186 -9.92 -13.95 22.69
N ALA A 187 -10.05 -13.38 21.50
CA ALA A 187 -11.19 -12.50 21.23
C ALA A 187 -12.47 -13.34 21.28
N ASP A 188 -13.59 -12.71 21.62
CA ASP A 188 -14.89 -13.35 21.50
C ASP A 188 -15.07 -13.90 20.07
N PRO A 189 -15.82 -14.99 19.86
CA PRO A 189 -16.10 -15.47 18.53
C PRO A 189 -16.74 -14.34 17.71
N MET A 190 -16.16 -14.04 16.55
CA MET A 190 -16.69 -12.99 15.68
C MET A 190 -18.19 -13.26 15.40
N PRO A 191 -19.03 -12.20 15.38
CA PRO A 191 -20.43 -12.32 15.02
C PRO A 191 -20.58 -13.03 13.68
N ARG A 192 -21.50 -13.99 13.59
CA ARG A 192 -21.89 -14.54 12.29
C ARG A 192 -22.62 -13.46 11.52
N LEU A 193 -21.93 -12.81 10.59
CA LEU A 193 -22.53 -11.82 9.71
C LEU A 193 -23.36 -12.53 8.63
N PRO A 194 -24.69 -12.29 8.56
CA PRO A 194 -25.57 -12.92 7.56
C PRO A 194 -25.20 -12.56 6.12
N GLU A 195 -24.55 -11.40 5.94
CA GLU A 195 -24.16 -10.82 4.65
C GLU A 195 -22.81 -11.37 4.14
N LEU A 196 -21.99 -11.96 5.02
CA LEU A 196 -20.77 -12.67 4.62
C LEU A 196 -21.14 -14.10 4.18
N THR A 197 -21.60 -14.26 2.93
CA THR A 197 -21.87 -15.59 2.37
C THR A 197 -20.57 -16.27 1.94
N GLY A 198 -19.97 -17.05 2.84
CA GLY A 198 -18.77 -17.85 2.55
C GLY A 198 -17.95 -18.16 3.79
N ASP A 199 -16.99 -19.07 3.70
CA ASP A 199 -15.94 -19.19 4.71
C ASP A 199 -15.22 -17.84 4.78
N VAL A 200 -15.35 -17.12 5.91
CA VAL A 200 -14.74 -15.79 6.12
C VAL A 200 -13.22 -15.95 6.11
N THR A 201 -12.59 -15.79 4.94
CA THR A 201 -11.14 -15.80 4.80
C THR A 201 -10.54 -14.41 4.79
N TRP A 202 -11.36 -13.35 4.63
CA TRP A 202 -10.89 -11.98 4.45
C TRP A 202 -11.82 -10.95 5.11
N LEU A 203 -11.28 -10.04 5.92
CA LEU A 203 -12.04 -9.04 6.69
C LEU A 203 -11.95 -7.61 6.17
N GLY A 204 -11.12 -7.35 5.15
CA GLY A 204 -10.79 -5.98 4.78
C GLY A 204 -9.47 -5.52 5.36
N SER A 205 -9.01 -4.39 4.83
CA SER A 205 -8.02 -3.54 5.48
C SER A 205 -8.58 -3.03 6.82
N ALA A 206 -7.70 -2.98 7.84
CA ALA A 206 -8.08 -2.60 9.20
C ALA A 206 -7.46 -1.27 9.62
N VAL A 207 -8.16 -0.52 10.46
CA VAL A 207 -7.66 0.73 11.03
C VAL A 207 -7.89 0.82 12.54
N TRP A 208 -6.96 1.47 13.23
CA TRP A 208 -7.10 1.81 14.65
C TRP A 208 -7.74 3.19 14.81
N THR A 209 -8.87 3.27 15.52
CA THR A 209 -9.60 4.54 15.72
C THR A 209 -9.11 5.35 16.92
N GLY A 210 -8.18 4.81 17.71
CA GLY A 210 -7.86 5.30 19.05
C GLY A 210 -8.56 4.53 20.18
N SER A 211 -9.54 3.66 19.85
CA SER A 211 -10.28 2.86 20.84
C SER A 211 -10.59 1.44 20.39
N GLU A 212 -10.73 1.20 19.08
CA GLU A 212 -11.12 -0.09 18.52
C GLU A 212 -10.44 -0.31 17.16
N VAL A 213 -10.32 -1.58 16.76
CA VAL A 213 -9.83 -1.98 15.43
C VAL A 213 -11.03 -2.18 14.52
N LEU A 214 -11.17 -1.36 13.48
CA LEU A 214 -12.27 -1.43 12.52
C LEU A 214 -11.86 -2.20 11.28
N PHE A 215 -12.66 -3.20 10.92
CA PHE A 215 -12.64 -3.90 9.65
C PHE A 215 -13.80 -3.35 8.82
N ALA A 216 -13.51 -2.26 8.11
CA ALA A 216 -14.55 -1.35 7.65
C ALA A 216 -15.41 -1.93 6.53
N ALA A 217 -14.80 -2.70 5.62
CA ALA A 217 -15.53 -3.45 4.59
C ALA A 217 -16.45 -4.52 5.19
N ALA A 218 -16.02 -5.19 6.26
CA ALA A 218 -16.79 -6.24 6.94
C ALA A 218 -17.85 -5.72 7.92
N GLY A 219 -17.84 -4.43 8.27
CA GLY A 219 -18.80 -3.86 9.23
C GLY A 219 -18.61 -4.38 10.66
N VAL A 220 -17.40 -4.76 11.05
CA VAL A 220 -17.08 -5.22 12.41
C VAL A 220 -15.94 -4.44 13.04
N ALA A 221 -16.04 -4.26 14.35
CA ALA A 221 -15.02 -3.62 15.16
C ALA A 221 -14.68 -4.48 16.36
N LEU A 222 -13.38 -4.58 16.67
CA LEU A 222 -12.85 -5.26 17.84
C LEU A 222 -12.47 -4.23 18.90
N ASP A 223 -13.06 -4.35 20.09
CA ASP A 223 -12.59 -3.68 21.29
C ASP A 223 -11.41 -4.48 21.87
N PRO A 224 -10.19 -3.93 21.90
CA PRO A 224 -9.03 -4.66 22.39
C PRO A 224 -8.96 -4.76 23.93
N VAL A 225 -9.80 -4.04 24.67
CA VAL A 225 -9.80 -4.04 26.14
C VAL A 225 -10.39 -5.34 26.68
N ASP A 226 -11.51 -5.76 26.13
CA ASP A 226 -12.21 -6.99 26.54
C ASP A 226 -12.26 -8.06 25.45
N GLY A 227 -11.76 -7.76 24.24
CA GLY A 227 -11.75 -8.69 23.11
C GLY A 227 -13.14 -8.87 22.48
N SER A 228 -14.10 -8.02 22.82
CA SER A 228 -15.46 -8.11 22.29
C SER A 228 -15.57 -7.52 20.88
N TRP A 229 -16.45 -8.11 20.09
CA TRP A 229 -16.77 -7.63 18.75
C TRP A 229 -18.11 -6.90 18.75
N ARG A 230 -18.18 -5.80 18.01
CA ARG A 230 -19.46 -5.19 17.64
C ARG A 230 -19.63 -5.16 16.13
N VAL A 231 -20.89 -5.31 15.71
CA VAL A 231 -21.32 -5.10 14.32
C VAL A 231 -21.79 -3.66 14.18
N PHE A 232 -21.51 -3.06 13.03
CA PHE A 232 -22.03 -1.75 12.64
C PHE A 232 -22.51 -1.78 11.20
N THR A 233 -23.02 -0.66 10.71
CA THR A 233 -23.52 -0.60 9.33
C THR A 233 -22.41 -0.97 8.36
N ALA A 234 -22.62 -1.98 7.51
CA ALA A 234 -21.65 -2.36 6.49
C ALA A 234 -21.53 -1.26 5.41
N ALA A 235 -20.36 -1.14 4.78
CA ALA A 235 -20.16 -0.17 3.71
C ALA A 235 -21.15 -0.44 2.56
N PRO A 236 -21.78 0.60 1.98
CA PRO A 236 -22.68 0.45 0.84
C PRO A 236 -21.90 0.26 -0.47
N LEU A 237 -20.94 -0.67 -0.46
CA LEU A 237 -20.02 -0.97 -1.56
C LEU A 237 -20.21 -2.44 -1.97
N ALA A 238 -19.90 -2.74 -3.23
CA ALA A 238 -19.79 -4.13 -3.67
C ALA A 238 -18.66 -4.84 -2.91
N ASP A 239 -18.85 -6.14 -2.67
CA ASP A 239 -17.82 -7.02 -2.09
C ASP A 239 -16.52 -6.90 -2.88
N ARG A 240 -15.44 -6.68 -2.14
CA ARG A 240 -14.12 -6.39 -2.70
C ARG A 240 -13.03 -6.83 -1.74
N ARG A 241 -11.82 -6.87 -2.27
CA ARG A 241 -10.60 -7.02 -1.51
C ARG A 241 -9.50 -6.07 -1.97
N ASP A 242 -8.45 -6.02 -1.16
CA ASP A 242 -7.26 -5.18 -1.40
C ASP A 242 -7.65 -3.70 -1.61
N GLU A 243 -8.75 -3.26 -1.01
CA GLU A 243 -9.08 -1.85 -0.89
C GLU A 243 -8.15 -1.17 0.10
N THR A 244 -7.88 0.11 -0.13
CA THR A 244 -7.18 0.94 0.85
C THR A 244 -8.18 1.52 1.84
N THR A 245 -7.83 1.47 3.13
CA THR A 245 -8.64 2.01 4.23
C THR A 245 -7.79 2.94 5.07
N VAL A 246 -8.29 4.15 5.32
CA VAL A 246 -7.56 5.21 6.04
C VAL A 246 -8.42 5.75 7.19
N TRP A 247 -7.81 5.91 8.37
CA TRP A 247 -8.39 6.66 9.48
C TRP A 247 -7.89 8.10 9.46
N THR A 248 -8.80 9.06 9.35
CA THR A 248 -8.46 10.50 9.30
C THR A 248 -8.28 11.13 10.69
N GLY A 249 -8.47 10.35 11.75
CA GLY A 249 -8.66 10.84 13.12
C GLY A 249 -10.13 11.01 13.52
N GLN A 250 -11.06 11.02 12.56
CA GLN A 250 -12.51 11.16 12.82
C GLN A 250 -13.38 10.27 11.92
N GLN A 251 -12.92 9.93 10.72
CA GLN A 251 -13.68 9.16 9.74
C GLN A 251 -12.82 8.05 9.16
N VAL A 252 -13.46 6.95 8.79
CA VAL A 252 -12.83 5.89 8.00
C VAL A 252 -13.17 6.10 6.54
N VAL A 253 -12.16 6.08 5.67
CA VAL A 253 -12.33 6.22 4.22
C VAL A 253 -11.84 4.96 3.54
N ILE A 254 -12.71 4.33 2.74
CA ILE A 254 -12.42 3.16 1.91
C ILE A 254 -12.40 3.59 0.45
N TRP A 255 -11.42 3.14 -0.33
CA TRP A 255 -11.42 3.35 -1.78
C TRP A 255 -10.76 2.19 -2.55
N GLY A 256 -11.28 1.94 -3.75
CA GLY A 256 -10.65 1.03 -4.72
C GLY A 256 -10.81 -0.45 -4.35
N GLY A 257 -9.80 -1.25 -4.67
CA GLY A 257 -9.80 -2.70 -4.53
C GLY A 257 -10.31 -3.44 -5.77
N CYS A 258 -10.42 -4.77 -5.65
CA CYS A 258 -10.92 -5.61 -6.73
C CYS A 258 -11.99 -6.60 -6.26
N GLY A 259 -12.80 -7.08 -7.20
CA GLY A 259 -13.83 -8.09 -6.96
C GLY A 259 -13.27 -9.44 -6.51
N LEU A 260 -14.14 -10.27 -5.94
CA LEU A 260 -13.80 -11.59 -5.39
C LEU A 260 -13.83 -12.72 -6.43
N GLU A 261 -14.10 -12.42 -7.69
CA GLU A 261 -14.31 -13.42 -8.75
C GLU A 261 -13.01 -14.08 -9.23
N ALA A 262 -11.88 -13.38 -9.13
CA ALA A 262 -10.56 -13.90 -9.52
C ALA A 262 -9.68 -14.19 -8.30
N PRO A 263 -8.59 -14.98 -8.42
CA PRO A 263 -7.65 -15.22 -7.34
C PRO A 263 -6.79 -14.01 -6.94
N TYR A 264 -6.44 -13.11 -7.87
CA TYR A 264 -5.65 -11.90 -7.61
C TYR A 264 -6.17 -10.66 -8.34
N CYS A 265 -5.91 -9.45 -7.84
CA CYS A 265 -6.40 -8.22 -8.47
C CYS A 265 -5.77 -7.93 -9.84
N GLU A 266 -4.55 -8.39 -10.07
CA GLU A 266 -3.83 -8.25 -11.36
C GLU A 266 -4.32 -9.20 -12.46
N ASP A 267 -5.17 -10.19 -12.13
CA ASP A 267 -5.72 -11.10 -13.12
C ASP A 267 -6.72 -10.37 -14.04
N HIS A 268 -6.63 -10.58 -15.35
CA HIS A 268 -7.46 -9.94 -16.40
C HIS A 268 -8.98 -10.17 -16.27
N GLY A 269 -9.42 -11.02 -15.34
CA GLY A 269 -10.82 -11.26 -15.02
C GLY A 269 -11.36 -10.44 -13.84
N SER A 270 -10.49 -9.72 -13.12
CA SER A 270 -10.85 -8.96 -11.93
C SER A 270 -11.62 -7.68 -12.28
N VAL A 271 -12.72 -7.44 -11.57
CA VAL A 271 -13.37 -6.13 -11.58
C VAL A 271 -12.56 -5.19 -10.69
N LEU A 272 -11.99 -4.13 -11.25
CA LEU A 272 -11.28 -3.09 -10.50
C LEU A 272 -12.25 -1.96 -10.15
N PHE A 273 -12.33 -1.64 -8.87
CA PHE A 273 -13.23 -0.60 -8.37
C PHE A 273 -12.55 0.77 -8.35
N THR A 274 -13.33 1.81 -8.64
CA THR A 274 -12.90 3.23 -8.55
C THR A 274 -13.78 4.06 -7.61
N ASP A 275 -14.73 3.40 -6.95
CA ASP A 275 -15.62 3.98 -5.96
C ASP A 275 -15.08 3.74 -4.54
N GLY A 276 -15.72 4.41 -3.59
CA GLY A 276 -15.35 4.35 -2.18
C GLY A 276 -16.43 4.96 -1.30
N ALA A 277 -16.27 4.81 0.00
CA ALA A 277 -17.24 5.26 0.99
C ALA A 277 -16.54 5.81 2.24
N ILE A 278 -17.24 6.71 2.93
CA ILE A 278 -16.78 7.36 4.15
C ILE A 278 -17.72 7.02 5.28
N TYR A 279 -17.15 6.45 6.33
CA TYR A 279 -17.83 6.10 7.57
C TYR A 279 -17.57 7.14 8.63
N ASP A 280 -18.65 7.60 9.26
CA ASP A 280 -18.61 8.41 10.47
C ASP A 280 -18.98 7.55 11.69
N PRO A 281 -18.01 7.15 12.53
CA PRO A 281 -18.27 6.34 13.71
C PRO A 281 -19.20 7.01 14.73
N SER A 282 -19.32 8.33 14.73
CA SER A 282 -20.18 9.06 15.69
C SER A 282 -21.67 8.93 15.36
N THR A 283 -21.98 8.58 14.11
CA THR A 283 -23.37 8.45 13.61
C THR A 283 -23.70 7.05 13.10
N ASP A 284 -22.71 6.13 13.05
CA ASP A 284 -22.82 4.81 12.43
C ASP A 284 -23.44 4.90 11.02
N ALA A 285 -22.91 5.82 10.22
CA ALA A 285 -23.44 6.10 8.90
C ALA A 285 -22.33 6.18 7.86
N TRP A 286 -22.66 5.64 6.69
CA TRP A 286 -21.83 5.74 5.50
C TRP A 286 -22.39 6.79 4.54
N ARG A 287 -21.49 7.42 3.80
CA ARG A 287 -21.81 8.13 2.56
C ARG A 287 -20.88 7.70 1.45
N ALA A 288 -21.39 7.69 0.22
CA ALA A 288 -20.56 7.48 -0.95
C ALA A 288 -19.57 8.64 -1.12
N MET A 289 -18.38 8.34 -1.62
CA MET A 289 -17.44 9.36 -2.08
C MET A 289 -17.90 9.95 -3.42
N SER A 290 -17.48 11.19 -3.69
CA SER A 290 -17.50 11.76 -5.02
C SER A 290 -16.69 10.90 -6.01
N SER A 291 -17.05 10.98 -7.30
CA SER A 291 -16.42 10.18 -8.35
C SER A 291 -14.91 10.44 -8.44
N SER A 292 -14.12 9.38 -8.34
CA SER A 292 -12.67 9.46 -8.44
C SER A 292 -12.23 9.81 -9.86
N PRO A 293 -11.22 10.69 -10.03
CA PRO A 293 -10.57 10.94 -11.31
C PRO A 293 -9.53 9.87 -11.65
N LEU A 294 -9.18 8.98 -10.71
CA LEU A 294 -8.20 7.93 -10.94
C LEU A 294 -8.78 6.83 -11.82
N PRO A 295 -7.95 6.25 -12.71
CA PRO A 295 -8.33 5.07 -13.44
C PRO A 295 -8.50 3.86 -12.50
N PRO A 296 -9.23 2.80 -12.92
CA PRO A 296 -9.25 1.54 -12.19
C PRO A 296 -7.85 0.96 -12.13
N GLY A 297 -7.39 0.62 -10.92
CA GLY A 297 -6.08 0.02 -10.73
C GLY A 297 -6.05 -1.02 -9.61
N ALA A 298 -5.14 -1.98 -9.75
CA ALA A 298 -4.94 -3.06 -8.79
C ALA A 298 -3.97 -2.63 -7.68
N TYR A 299 -4.26 -3.07 -6.44
CA TYR A 299 -3.47 -2.80 -5.24
C TYR A 299 -3.23 -1.30 -4.99
N PRO A 300 -4.30 -0.49 -4.85
CA PRO A 300 -4.16 0.92 -4.56
C PRO A 300 -3.56 1.15 -3.17
N THR A 301 -2.68 2.14 -3.05
CA THR A 301 -2.11 2.55 -1.76
C THR A 301 -2.57 3.96 -1.41
N ALA A 302 -2.60 4.28 -0.12
CA ALA A 302 -2.97 5.61 0.35
C ALA A 302 -2.25 6.01 1.64
N ALA A 303 -2.11 7.32 1.83
CA ALA A 303 -1.60 7.90 3.06
C ALA A 303 -2.39 9.15 3.46
N TRP A 304 -2.64 9.32 4.75
CA TRP A 304 -3.23 10.53 5.32
C TRP A 304 -2.14 11.54 5.64
N THR A 305 -2.27 12.77 5.13
CA THR A 305 -1.31 13.85 5.39
C THR A 305 -1.64 14.68 6.63
N GLY A 306 -2.73 14.35 7.33
CA GLY A 306 -3.34 15.23 8.34
C GLY A 306 -4.42 16.16 7.79
N SER A 307 -4.49 16.36 6.46
CA SER A 307 -5.52 17.20 5.82
C SER A 307 -6.13 16.63 4.53
N GLU A 308 -5.38 15.84 3.76
CA GLU A 308 -5.89 15.14 2.57
C GLU A 308 -5.37 13.69 2.54
N ILE A 309 -6.12 12.81 1.89
CA ILE A 309 -5.68 11.45 1.60
C ILE A 309 -5.04 11.46 0.21
N ILE A 310 -3.78 11.06 0.11
CA ILE A 310 -3.12 10.87 -1.18
C ILE A 310 -3.28 9.41 -1.59
N TYR A 311 -3.90 9.19 -2.74
CA TYR A 311 -4.09 7.88 -3.35
C TYR A 311 -3.12 7.66 -4.50
N PHE A 312 -2.61 6.44 -4.61
CA PHE A 312 -1.92 5.93 -5.78
C PHE A 312 -2.73 4.77 -6.35
N ALA A 313 -3.08 4.83 -7.64
CA ALA A 313 -4.03 3.88 -8.24
C ALA A 313 -3.48 2.46 -8.40
N GLY A 314 -2.16 2.28 -8.38
CA GLY A 314 -1.51 0.99 -8.64
C GLY A 314 -1.35 0.72 -10.14
N ILE A 315 -1.42 -0.56 -10.55
CA ILE A 315 -1.30 -0.95 -11.96
C ILE A 315 -2.59 -0.62 -12.70
N VAL A 316 -2.46 0.18 -13.76
CA VAL A 316 -3.51 0.54 -14.72
C VAL A 316 -3.16 -0.14 -16.04
N GLU A 317 -4.13 -0.60 -16.82
CA GLU A 317 -3.86 -1.21 -18.15
C GLU A 317 -3.18 -0.27 -19.17
N GLU A 318 -2.97 1.02 -18.83
CA GLU A 318 -2.20 2.00 -19.62
C GLU A 318 -0.99 2.55 -18.83
N ASP A 319 0.10 2.82 -19.55
CA ASP A 319 1.51 2.99 -19.11
C ASP A 319 1.85 4.13 -18.09
N ALA A 320 0.90 4.65 -17.30
CA ALA A 320 1.17 5.78 -16.38
C ALA A 320 0.73 5.55 -14.93
N SER A 321 1.69 5.68 -14.01
CA SER A 321 1.44 5.88 -12.58
C SER A 321 0.54 7.09 -12.34
N SER A 322 -0.57 6.90 -11.61
CA SER A 322 -1.57 7.94 -11.38
C SER A 322 -1.82 8.15 -9.89
N ALA A 323 -1.87 9.40 -9.47
CA ALA A 323 -2.11 9.79 -8.08
C ALA A 323 -3.11 10.94 -7.96
N ALA A 324 -3.89 10.95 -6.88
CA ALA A 324 -4.87 11.99 -6.59
C ALA A 324 -4.92 12.28 -5.09
N GLY A 325 -5.08 13.55 -4.73
CA GLY A 325 -5.43 13.97 -3.39
C GLY A 325 -6.94 13.97 -3.21
N TYR A 326 -7.41 13.60 -2.04
CA TYR A 326 -8.83 13.59 -1.68
C TYR A 326 -9.02 14.33 -0.34
N ASP A 327 -9.88 15.34 -0.35
CA ASP A 327 -10.33 16.03 0.86
C ASP A 327 -11.62 15.35 1.37
N PRO A 328 -11.57 14.62 2.50
CA PRO A 328 -12.74 13.95 3.04
C PRO A 328 -13.77 14.93 3.63
N THR A 329 -13.37 16.13 4.04
CA THR A 329 -14.28 17.14 4.59
C THR A 329 -15.13 17.77 3.49
N LEU A 330 -14.50 18.09 2.36
CA LEU A 330 -15.17 18.71 1.21
C LEU A 330 -15.78 17.68 0.26
N ASP A 331 -15.41 16.41 0.38
CA ASP A 331 -15.72 15.34 -0.57
C ASP A 331 -15.28 15.72 -1.99
N GLN A 332 -14.00 16.06 -2.13
CA GLN A 332 -13.43 16.55 -3.39
C GLN A 332 -12.10 15.89 -3.70
N TRP A 333 -11.99 15.44 -4.95
CA TRP A 333 -10.76 14.94 -5.52
C TRP A 333 -9.98 16.04 -6.23
N ARG A 334 -8.67 15.93 -6.20
CA ARG A 334 -7.72 16.75 -6.96
C ARG A 334 -6.69 15.83 -7.60
N LEU A 335 -6.67 15.79 -8.93
CA LEU A 335 -5.65 15.05 -9.66
C LEU A 335 -4.26 15.64 -9.36
N LEU A 336 -3.30 14.78 -9.06
CA LEU A 336 -1.91 15.18 -8.85
C LEU A 336 -1.10 15.00 -10.14
N PRO A 337 0.05 15.67 -10.28
CA PRO A 337 1.00 15.32 -11.33
C PRO A 337 1.38 13.84 -11.22
N ALA A 338 1.62 13.20 -12.37
CA ALA A 338 2.08 11.83 -12.41
C ALA A 338 3.43 11.70 -11.66
N PRO A 339 3.56 10.73 -10.73
CA PRO A 339 4.82 10.46 -10.07
C PRO A 339 5.89 10.08 -11.13
N PRO A 340 7.15 10.52 -10.98
CA PRO A 340 8.22 10.26 -11.96
C PRO A 340 8.79 8.84 -11.83
N VAL A 341 7.91 7.84 -11.75
CA VAL A 341 8.21 6.41 -11.61
C VAL A 341 7.35 5.62 -12.59
N SER A 342 7.85 4.46 -13.02
CA SER A 342 7.08 3.54 -13.87
C SER A 342 5.81 3.04 -13.14
N PRO A 343 4.75 2.66 -13.87
CA PRO A 343 3.61 1.95 -13.31
C PRO A 343 4.05 0.76 -12.47
N ARG A 344 3.33 0.51 -11.37
CA ARG A 344 3.67 -0.52 -10.38
C ARG A 344 2.52 -0.76 -9.41
N GLN A 345 2.48 -1.96 -8.84
CA GLN A 345 1.71 -2.28 -7.64
C GLN A 345 2.60 -2.22 -6.40
N ASP A 346 1.99 -2.30 -5.22
CA ASP A 346 2.69 -2.29 -3.92
C ASP A 346 3.66 -1.10 -3.79
N PHE A 347 3.24 0.07 -4.29
CA PHE A 347 3.98 1.32 -4.09
C PHE A 347 3.63 1.89 -2.73
N GLU A 348 4.40 1.47 -1.74
CA GLU A 348 4.11 1.75 -0.34
C GLU A 348 4.38 3.21 0.01
N LEU A 349 3.46 3.81 0.78
CA LEU A 349 3.44 5.24 1.07
C LEU A 349 3.63 5.51 2.57
N ALA A 350 4.50 6.46 2.91
CA ALA A 350 4.68 6.97 4.27
C ALA A 350 4.65 8.50 4.30
N TRP A 351 3.74 9.07 5.09
CA TRP A 351 3.71 10.50 5.38
C TRP A 351 4.61 10.81 6.59
N SER A 352 5.48 11.81 6.46
CA SER A 352 6.15 12.43 7.59
C SER A 352 5.50 13.77 7.92
N GLN A 353 5.02 13.90 9.17
CA GLN A 353 4.50 15.17 9.66
C GLN A 353 5.59 16.22 9.85
N ASP A 354 6.81 15.81 10.24
CA ASP A 354 7.91 16.72 10.52
C ASP A 354 8.58 17.23 9.24
N ALA A 355 8.74 16.35 8.24
CA ALA A 355 9.28 16.74 6.95
C ALA A 355 8.22 17.37 6.03
N GLU A 356 6.92 17.18 6.31
CA GLU A 356 5.80 17.54 5.45
C GLU A 356 5.91 16.93 4.03
N LEU A 357 6.38 15.69 3.97
CA LEU A 357 6.66 14.96 2.74
C LEU A 357 6.00 13.59 2.74
N LEU A 358 5.45 13.21 1.58
CA LEU A 358 4.94 11.86 1.33
C LEU A 358 5.96 11.06 0.54
N PHE A 359 6.59 10.09 1.19
CA PHE A 359 7.52 9.17 0.58
C PHE A 359 6.78 7.99 -0.05
N GLY A 360 7.21 7.59 -1.24
CA GLY A 360 6.77 6.36 -1.90
C GLY A 360 7.95 5.54 -2.41
N TRP A 361 7.91 4.22 -2.21
CA TRP A 361 9.04 3.34 -2.51
C TRP A 361 8.63 1.98 -3.09
N GLY A 362 9.53 1.42 -3.90
CA GLY A 362 9.52 0.01 -4.25
C GLY A 362 8.35 -0.38 -5.15
N GLY A 363 7.82 -1.58 -4.92
CA GLY A 363 6.73 -2.17 -5.67
C GLY A 363 7.23 -3.05 -6.82
N SER A 364 6.29 -3.56 -7.62
CA SER A 364 6.62 -4.38 -8.78
C SER A 364 5.75 -4.11 -9.99
N HIS A 365 6.25 -4.48 -11.16
CA HIS A 365 5.53 -4.40 -12.43
C HIS A 365 5.91 -5.58 -13.31
N ALA A 366 4.91 -6.29 -13.83
CA ALA A 366 5.12 -7.53 -14.58
C ALA A 366 6.04 -8.52 -13.84
N SER A 367 5.82 -8.66 -12.53
CA SER A 367 6.61 -9.49 -11.60
C SER A 367 8.07 -9.08 -11.42
N ILE A 368 8.48 -7.89 -11.91
CA ILE A 368 9.81 -7.32 -11.72
C ILE A 368 9.76 -6.32 -10.56
N GLN A 369 10.62 -6.51 -9.56
CA GLN A 369 10.72 -5.62 -8.41
C GLN A 369 11.47 -4.36 -8.77
N LEU A 370 11.03 -3.26 -8.18
CA LEU A 370 11.54 -1.93 -8.45
C LEU A 370 12.26 -1.40 -7.20
N GLY A 371 13.40 -0.75 -7.42
CA GLY A 371 14.29 -0.25 -6.38
C GLY A 371 14.46 1.27 -6.43
N ASP A 372 13.40 1.94 -6.85
CA ASP A 372 13.29 3.38 -6.97
C ASP A 372 11.99 3.87 -6.33
N GLY A 373 11.83 5.19 -6.29
CA GLY A 373 10.66 5.81 -5.70
C GLY A 373 10.63 7.31 -5.94
N ALA A 374 9.67 7.97 -5.31
CA ALA A 374 9.47 9.40 -5.39
C ALA A 374 8.98 9.95 -4.06
N VAL A 375 9.16 11.25 -3.86
CA VAL A 375 8.54 11.98 -2.75
C VAL A 375 7.59 13.03 -3.31
N TYR A 376 6.40 13.14 -2.75
CA TYR A 376 5.49 14.24 -3.03
C TYR A 376 5.65 15.33 -1.98
N ASP A 377 5.84 16.55 -2.45
CA ASP A 377 5.87 17.77 -1.64
C ASP A 377 4.56 18.55 -1.88
N PRO A 378 3.63 18.54 -0.90
CA PRO A 378 2.36 19.26 -1.03
C PRO A 378 2.53 20.78 -1.15
N SER A 379 3.61 21.37 -0.61
CA SER A 379 3.84 22.81 -0.62
C SER A 379 4.12 23.35 -2.03
N THR A 380 4.76 22.53 -2.87
CA THR A 380 5.02 22.81 -4.28
C THR A 380 4.05 22.10 -5.22
N ALA A 381 3.26 21.16 -4.70
CA ALA A 381 2.41 20.24 -5.43
C ALA A 381 3.18 19.44 -6.51
N MET A 382 4.42 19.06 -6.21
CA MET A 382 5.32 18.37 -7.14
C MET A 382 5.84 17.06 -6.56
N TRP A 383 6.11 16.12 -7.46
CA TRP A 383 6.87 14.92 -7.15
C TRP A 383 8.35 15.14 -7.48
N LEU A 384 9.23 14.73 -6.56
CA LEU A 384 10.68 14.71 -6.75
C LEU A 384 11.16 13.27 -6.79
N ARG A 385 12.14 12.98 -7.66
CA ARG A 385 12.80 11.68 -7.65
C ARG A 385 13.67 11.55 -6.41
N LEU A 386 13.71 10.36 -5.84
CA LEU A 386 14.63 10.05 -4.75
C LEU A 386 16.09 10.03 -5.23
N PRO A 387 17.07 10.24 -4.33
CA PRO A 387 18.46 9.92 -4.61
C PRO A 387 18.61 8.44 -4.96
N GLU A 388 19.63 8.10 -5.75
CA GLU A 388 19.89 6.71 -6.14
C GLU A 388 20.11 5.86 -4.90
N ALA A 389 19.33 4.79 -4.79
CA ALA A 389 19.38 3.89 -3.65
C ALA A 389 20.55 2.92 -3.74
N PRO A 390 20.93 2.28 -2.63
CA PRO A 390 21.95 1.25 -2.64
C PRO A 390 21.62 0.13 -3.66
N PRO A 391 22.63 -0.46 -4.33
CA PRO A 391 22.40 -1.60 -5.22
C PRO A 391 21.66 -2.74 -4.52
N ASN A 392 20.85 -3.50 -5.27
CA ASN A 392 20.05 -4.61 -4.75
C ASN A 392 19.04 -4.19 -3.67
N SER A 393 18.40 -3.03 -3.82
CA SER A 393 17.34 -2.56 -2.91
C SER A 393 15.92 -2.76 -3.45
N ALA A 394 15.79 -3.28 -4.67
CA ALA A 394 14.52 -3.51 -5.32
C ALA A 394 13.68 -4.53 -4.55
N ARG A 395 12.41 -4.17 -4.28
CA ARG A 395 11.50 -4.99 -3.48
C ARG A 395 10.03 -4.62 -3.68
N ASP A 396 9.14 -5.59 -3.55
CA ASP A 396 7.70 -5.41 -3.32
C ASP A 396 7.29 -6.02 -1.96
N ARG A 397 6.02 -5.88 -1.56
CA ARG A 397 5.47 -6.47 -0.32
C ARG A 397 6.27 -6.13 0.94
N HIS A 398 6.78 -4.92 0.98
CA HIS A 398 7.62 -4.37 2.05
C HIS A 398 6.78 -3.43 2.89
N ALA A 399 7.35 -2.92 3.98
CA ALA A 399 6.73 -1.86 4.75
C ALA A 399 7.56 -0.59 4.69
N VAL A 400 6.87 0.54 4.79
CA VAL A 400 7.48 1.87 4.91
C VAL A 400 6.91 2.60 6.12
N ALA A 401 7.74 3.43 6.74
CA ALA A 401 7.33 4.31 7.84
C ALA A 401 8.18 5.58 7.85
N ALA A 402 7.72 6.61 8.56
CA ALA A 402 8.47 7.84 8.75
C ALA A 402 8.56 8.21 10.23
N VAL A 403 9.72 8.72 10.64
CA VAL A 403 9.98 9.32 11.95
C VAL A 403 10.87 10.53 11.73
N GLY A 404 10.42 11.71 12.15
CA GLY A 404 11.14 12.94 11.84
C GLY A 404 11.34 13.10 10.34
N HIS A 405 12.58 13.41 9.95
CA HIS A 405 12.98 13.59 8.55
C HIS A 405 13.55 12.29 7.94
N THR A 406 13.27 11.13 8.53
CA THR A 406 13.79 9.85 8.06
C THR A 406 12.67 8.91 7.68
N PHE A 407 12.75 8.37 6.46
CA PHE A 407 11.87 7.34 5.93
C PHE A 407 12.56 5.98 5.99
N TYR A 408 11.85 4.98 6.47
CA TYR A 408 12.36 3.62 6.67
C TYR A 408 11.67 2.66 5.73
N VAL A 409 12.43 1.68 5.24
CA VAL A 409 11.96 0.60 4.37
C VAL A 409 12.44 -0.72 4.95
N ASP A 410 11.55 -1.70 5.11
CA ASP A 410 11.92 -3.02 5.64
C ASP A 410 11.23 -4.20 4.97
N GLY A 411 11.94 -5.32 4.96
CA GLY A 411 11.58 -6.61 4.38
C GLY A 411 11.17 -6.54 2.91
N GLY A 412 10.15 -7.29 2.52
CA GLY A 412 9.73 -7.46 1.13
C GLY A 412 10.47 -8.54 0.36
N TRP A 413 10.03 -8.77 -0.88
CA TRP A 413 10.64 -9.71 -1.81
C TRP A 413 11.34 -8.96 -2.95
N PRO A 414 12.58 -9.31 -3.33
CA PRO A 414 13.50 -10.17 -2.60
C PRO A 414 13.89 -9.56 -1.25
N SER A 415 14.22 -10.45 -0.31
CA SER A 415 14.72 -10.07 1.00
C SER A 415 16.02 -9.27 0.86
N THR A 416 15.95 -8.02 1.31
CA THR A 416 17.02 -7.05 1.21
C THR A 416 17.05 -6.27 2.53
N GLY A 417 18.25 -5.90 2.98
CA GLY A 417 18.44 -5.26 4.29
C GLY A 417 17.61 -3.98 4.45
N PRO A 418 17.26 -3.60 5.69
CA PRO A 418 16.48 -2.40 5.96
C PRO A 418 17.24 -1.14 5.53
N LEU A 419 16.49 -0.17 5.02
CA LEU A 419 17.02 1.09 4.53
C LEU A 419 16.38 2.26 5.26
N ALA A 420 17.17 3.31 5.45
CA ALA A 420 16.71 4.61 5.88
C ALA A 420 17.11 5.67 4.85
N LEU A 421 16.19 6.57 4.51
CA LEU A 421 16.46 7.78 3.75
C LEU A 421 16.21 8.99 4.64
N THR A 422 17.27 9.71 5.00
CA THR A 422 17.16 10.97 5.73
C THR A 422 17.20 12.14 4.75
N VAL A 423 16.18 13.00 4.82
CA VAL A 423 16.04 14.20 3.99
C VAL A 423 16.48 15.45 4.77
N SER A 424 17.07 16.42 4.07
CA SER A 424 17.68 17.62 4.68
C SER A 424 16.84 18.88 4.53
#